data_AF-A0A564W645-F1
#
_entry.id   AF-A0A564W645-F1
#
_cell.length_a   1.000
_cell.length_b   1.000
_cell.length_c   1.000
_cell.angle_alpha   90.00
_cell.angle_beta   90.00
_cell.angle_gamma   90.00
#
_symmetry.space_group_name_H-M   'P 1'
#
loop_
_entity.id
_entity.type
_entity.pdbx_description
1 polymer ?
#
loop_
_entity_poly.entity_id
_entity_poly.type
_entity_poly.pdbx_seq_one_letter_code
_entity_poly.pdbx_strand_id
1 'polypeptide(L)'
;MHHDLDIHPIPEKVLYINDLSIADTAFGYETKKQHQKAITGKIHANGGILADDNVRIYIPLDLNADQILSRLQQIYRVMGNPNDMNEMEFSCEVGKIISQLEIYDQVWVARDIKNAVRIEERLHSTKGIELTKKIINVLMEDEGCAECFPYDVVDELKAEFGI
;
A
#
# COMPACT_ATOMS: atom_id res chain seq x y z
N MET A 1 7.42 2.74 5.07
CA MET A 1 7.41 3.57 3.85
C MET A 1 6.42 4.72 4.09
N HIS A 2 6.53 5.85 3.37
CA HIS A 2 5.49 6.88 3.39
C HIS A 2 5.20 7.33 1.95
N HIS A 3 3.96 7.28 1.52
CA HIS A 3 3.53 7.78 0.22
C HIS A 3 3.46 9.31 0.32
N ASP A 4 3.99 9.98 -0.70
CA ASP A 4 3.86 11.44 -0.84
C ASP A 4 2.43 11.77 -1.28
N LEU A 5 1.51 11.82 -0.31
CA LEU A 5 0.12 12.16 -0.54
C LEU A 5 -0.11 13.66 -0.39
N ASP A 6 -0.59 14.32 -1.45
CA ASP A 6 -1.12 15.68 -1.35
C ASP A 6 -2.53 15.64 -0.76
N ILE A 7 -2.61 15.51 0.56
CA ILE A 7 -3.85 15.46 1.32
C ILE A 7 -4.35 16.86 1.72
N HIS A 8 -3.75 17.94 1.19
CA HIS A 8 -4.13 19.31 1.52
C HIS A 8 -4.65 20.08 0.29
N PRO A 9 -5.94 20.49 0.28
CA PRO A 9 -6.93 20.34 1.36
C PRO A 9 -7.38 18.89 1.55
N ILE A 10 -7.78 18.54 2.77
CA ILE A 10 -8.31 17.20 3.09
C ILE A 10 -9.52 16.96 2.18
N PRO A 11 -9.48 15.97 1.28
CA PRO A 11 -10.57 15.80 0.33
C PRO A 11 -11.88 15.49 1.07
N GLU A 12 -12.92 16.28 0.80
CA GLU A 12 -14.24 16.08 1.42
C GLU A 12 -14.92 14.78 0.96
N LYS A 13 -14.53 14.23 -0.20
CA LYS A 13 -15.20 13.08 -0.82
C LYS A 13 -14.25 12.01 -1.35
N VAL A 14 -13.32 12.37 -2.24
CA VAL A 14 -12.47 11.39 -2.96
C VAL A 14 -11.03 11.89 -3.00
N LEU A 15 -10.08 11.00 -2.72
CA LEU A 15 -8.65 11.22 -2.93
C LEU A 15 -8.22 10.52 -4.22
N TYR A 16 -7.45 11.22 -5.06
CA TYR A 16 -6.87 10.63 -6.27
C TYR A 16 -5.40 10.35 -6.01
N ILE A 17 -5.00 9.08 -6.07
CA ILE A 17 -3.61 8.66 -5.91
C ILE A 17 -3.15 8.13 -7.27
N ASN A 18 -2.13 8.77 -7.84
CA ASN A 18 -1.58 8.38 -9.14
C ASN A 18 -0.40 7.42 -8.98
N ASP A 19 -0.67 6.29 -8.31
CA ASP A 19 0.29 5.22 -8.08
C ASP A 19 -0.32 3.90 -8.55
N LEU A 20 0.33 3.31 -9.54
CA LEU A 20 -0.12 2.10 -10.23
C LEU A 20 0.07 0.84 -9.37
N SER A 21 0.87 0.91 -8.31
CA SER A 21 1.20 -0.24 -7.45
C SER A 21 0.15 -0.53 -6.36
N ILE A 22 -0.72 0.45 -6.05
CA ILE A 22 -1.68 0.35 -4.94
C ILE A 22 -2.83 -0.62 -5.23
N ALA A 23 -3.26 -0.69 -6.50
CA ALA A 23 -4.49 -1.36 -6.89
C ALA A 23 -4.27 -2.65 -7.70
N ASP A 24 -3.19 -2.76 -8.46
CA ASP A 24 -3.09 -3.77 -9.52
C ASP A 24 -2.26 -5.00 -9.13
N THR A 25 -2.73 -6.19 -9.52
CA THR A 25 -2.01 -7.47 -9.42
C THR A 25 -1.06 -7.68 -10.60
N ALA A 26 -1.26 -6.96 -11.71
CA ALA A 26 -0.42 -7.08 -12.89
C ALA A 26 0.77 -6.10 -12.83
N PHE A 27 1.95 -6.59 -12.44
CA PHE A 27 3.22 -5.89 -12.69
C PHE A 27 3.40 -5.70 -14.21
N GLY A 28 3.11 -4.50 -14.72
CA GLY A 28 3.19 -4.20 -16.16
C GLY A 28 4.45 -3.43 -16.58
N TYR A 29 5.26 -2.95 -15.64
CA TYR A 29 6.39 -2.06 -15.95
C TYR A 29 7.68 -2.55 -15.31
N GLU A 30 8.52 -3.22 -16.09
CA GLU A 30 9.81 -3.79 -15.69
C GLU A 30 10.85 -2.73 -15.29
N THR A 31 10.68 -1.48 -15.74
CA THR A 31 11.65 -0.40 -15.50
C THR A 31 11.00 0.86 -14.91
N LYS A 32 11.74 1.57 -14.05
CA LYS A 32 11.36 2.91 -13.54
C LYS A 32 11.00 3.88 -14.68
N LYS A 33 11.66 3.76 -15.83
CA LYS A 33 11.38 4.59 -17.01
C LYS A 33 10.01 4.29 -17.61
N GLN A 34 9.61 3.02 -17.69
CA GLN A 34 8.26 2.63 -18.13
C GLN A 34 7.20 3.07 -17.12
N HIS A 35 7.46 2.92 -15.83
CA HIS A 35 6.56 3.36 -14.77
C HIS A 35 6.35 4.89 -14.82
N GLN A 36 7.44 5.67 -14.90
CA GLN A 36 7.37 7.13 -15.03
C GLN A 36 6.65 7.56 -16.33
N LYS A 37 6.87 6.83 -17.42
CA LYS A 37 6.17 7.05 -18.69
C LYS A 37 4.67 6.85 -18.52
N ALA A 38 4.24 5.79 -17.83
CA ALA A 38 2.83 5.51 -17.59
C ALA A 38 2.15 6.61 -16.73
N ILE A 39 2.81 7.03 -15.65
CA ILE A 39 2.33 8.09 -14.75
C ILE A 39 2.23 9.45 -15.47
N THR A 40 3.22 9.80 -16.31
CA THR A 40 3.32 11.13 -16.91
C THR A 40 2.61 11.27 -18.25
N GLY A 41 2.39 10.17 -18.97
CA GLY A 41 1.85 10.20 -20.33
C GLY A 41 2.84 10.72 -21.39
N LYS A 42 4.08 11.04 -21.00
CA LYS A 42 5.06 11.67 -21.91
C LYS A 42 6.01 10.64 -22.48
N ILE A 43 6.15 10.64 -23.82
CA ILE A 43 7.17 9.87 -24.53
C ILE A 43 8.16 10.85 -25.16
N HIS A 44 9.42 10.83 -24.72
CA HIS A 44 10.51 11.48 -25.45
C HIS A 44 10.89 10.59 -26.63
N ALA A 45 10.47 10.98 -27.84
CA ALA A 45 10.93 10.38 -29.08
C ALA A 45 12.10 11.21 -29.65
N ASN A 46 12.90 10.63 -30.55
CA ASN A 46 14.03 11.32 -31.20
C ASN A 46 13.62 12.57 -32.03
N GLY A 47 12.33 12.90 -32.10
CA GLY A 47 11.79 14.10 -32.75
C GLY A 47 10.97 15.04 -31.84
N GLY A 48 10.97 14.87 -30.51
CA GLY A 48 10.23 15.71 -29.57
C GLY A 48 9.34 14.92 -28.58
N ILE A 49 8.42 15.63 -27.90
CA ILE A 49 7.43 15.03 -27.00
C ILE A 49 6.19 14.68 -27.84
N LEU A 50 5.84 13.39 -27.93
CA LEU A 50 4.57 12.96 -28.52
C LEU A 50 3.39 13.40 -27.65
N ALA A 51 2.23 13.65 -28.26
CA ALA A 51 1.02 14.03 -27.54
C ALA A 51 0.52 12.89 -26.62
N ASP A 52 -0.31 13.26 -25.64
CA ASP A 52 -0.78 12.38 -24.56
C ASP A 52 -1.79 11.35 -25.11
N ASP A 53 -1.30 10.21 -25.58
CA ASP A 53 -2.12 9.14 -26.18
C ASP A 53 -2.76 8.22 -25.11
N ASN A 54 -2.48 8.47 -23.81
CA ASN A 54 -2.91 7.60 -22.72
C ASN A 54 -4.36 7.90 -22.30
N VAL A 55 -5.24 6.91 -22.41
CA VAL A 55 -6.55 6.93 -21.73
C VAL A 55 -6.36 6.51 -20.27
N ARG A 56 -6.61 7.43 -19.33
CA ARG A 56 -6.54 7.16 -17.89
C ARG A 56 -7.92 6.82 -17.34
N ILE A 57 -8.06 5.63 -16.79
CA ILE A 57 -9.28 5.18 -16.11
C ILE A 57 -8.98 5.14 -14.61
N TYR A 58 -9.72 5.93 -13.83
CA TYR A 58 -9.64 5.91 -12.38
C TYR A 58 -10.74 5.02 -11.83
N ILE A 59 -10.37 3.91 -11.21
CA ILE A 59 -11.30 3.01 -10.52
C ILE A 59 -11.34 3.44 -9.05
N PRO A 60 -12.53 3.71 -8.48
CA PRO A 60 -12.63 4.03 -7.06
C PRO A 60 -12.17 2.83 -6.23
N LEU A 61 -11.28 3.10 -5.26
CA LEU A 61 -10.82 2.12 -4.28
C LEU A 61 -11.20 2.59 -2.88
N ASP A 62 -12.09 1.87 -2.23
CA ASP A 62 -12.52 2.17 -0.87
C ASP A 62 -11.52 1.60 0.15
N LEU A 63 -10.72 2.50 0.74
CA LEU A 63 -9.81 2.16 1.84
C LEU A 63 -10.52 2.30 3.18
N ASN A 64 -11.00 1.18 3.71
CA ASN A 64 -11.46 1.05 5.08
C ASN A 64 -10.82 -0.18 5.74
N ALA A 65 -10.81 -0.21 7.07
CA ALA A 65 -10.13 -1.24 7.84
C ALA A 65 -10.57 -2.67 7.46
N ASP A 66 -11.88 -2.91 7.33
CA ASP A 66 -12.41 -4.22 7.02
C ASP A 66 -12.06 -4.66 5.60
N GLN A 67 -12.08 -3.74 4.63
CA GLN A 67 -11.73 -4.03 3.24
C GLN A 67 -10.23 -4.34 3.10
N ILE A 68 -9.35 -3.58 3.77
CA ILE A 68 -7.90 -3.83 3.77
C ILE A 68 -7.62 -5.22 4.37
N LEU A 69 -8.24 -5.54 5.51
CA LEU A 69 -8.08 -6.84 6.16
C LEU A 69 -8.64 -7.98 5.31
N SER A 70 -9.81 -7.79 4.68
CA SER A 70 -10.42 -8.79 3.80
C SER A 70 -9.55 -9.07 2.57
N ARG A 71 -8.88 -8.06 2.01
CA ARG A 71 -7.90 -8.25 0.92
C ARG A 71 -6.70 -9.08 1.37
N LEU A 72 -6.16 -8.85 2.57
CA LEU A 72 -5.11 -9.70 3.13
C LEU A 72 -5.55 -11.17 3.23
N GLN A 73 -6.75 -11.42 3.75
CA GLN A 73 -7.31 -12.78 3.81
C GLN A 73 -7.53 -13.39 2.42
N GLN A 74 -7.88 -12.57 1.43
CA GLN A 74 -8.03 -13.02 0.04
C GLN A 74 -6.69 -13.46 -0.57
N ILE A 75 -5.58 -12.78 -0.23
CA ILE A 75 -4.22 -13.18 -0.65
C ILE A 75 -3.94 -14.61 -0.18
N TYR A 76 -4.12 -14.90 1.12
CA TYR A 76 -3.99 -16.25 1.67
C TYR A 76 -4.89 -17.28 0.96
N ARG A 77 -6.14 -16.93 0.66
CA ARG A 77 -7.08 -17.85 -0.02
C ARG A 77 -6.69 -18.18 -1.46
N VAL A 78 -6.11 -17.21 -2.18
CA VAL A 78 -5.77 -17.35 -3.60
C VAL A 78 -4.39 -17.98 -3.77
N MET A 79 -3.42 -17.54 -2.98
CA MET A 79 -2.01 -17.95 -3.10
C MET A 79 -1.66 -19.15 -2.22
N GLY A 80 -2.51 -19.50 -1.26
CA GLY A 80 -2.18 -20.43 -0.19
C GLY A 80 -1.19 -19.83 0.80
N ASN A 81 -0.63 -20.68 1.66
CA ASN A 81 0.27 -20.25 2.72
C ASN A 81 1.66 -19.93 2.14
N PRO A 82 2.37 -18.94 2.71
CA PRO A 82 3.70 -18.58 2.26
C PRO A 82 4.70 -19.74 2.45
N ASN A 83 5.51 -20.00 1.43
CA ASN A 83 6.57 -21.00 1.40
C ASN A 83 7.65 -20.58 0.40
N ASP A 84 8.77 -21.29 0.36
CA ASP A 84 9.93 -20.97 -0.50
C ASP A 84 9.60 -20.72 -1.98
N MET A 85 8.51 -21.32 -2.50
CA MET A 85 8.13 -21.19 -3.91
C MET A 85 7.32 -19.93 -4.21
N ASN A 86 6.58 -19.39 -3.25
CA ASN A 86 5.68 -18.25 -3.45
C ASN A 86 5.99 -17.03 -2.57
N GLU A 87 6.96 -17.12 -1.65
CA GLU A 87 7.28 -16.09 -0.66
C GLU A 87 7.49 -14.71 -1.28
N MET A 88 8.24 -14.63 -2.39
CA MET A 88 8.50 -13.36 -3.07
C MET A 88 7.22 -12.69 -3.59
N GLU A 89 6.33 -13.46 -4.22
CA GLU A 89 5.07 -12.95 -4.75
C GLU A 89 4.12 -12.59 -3.59
N PHE A 90 4.09 -13.43 -2.55
CA PHE A 90 3.27 -13.21 -1.36
C PHE A 90 3.66 -11.92 -0.63
N SER A 91 4.96 -11.73 -0.40
CA SER A 91 5.53 -10.51 0.19
C SER A 91 5.18 -9.28 -0.65
N CYS A 92 5.21 -9.41 -1.98
CA CYS A 92 4.82 -8.33 -2.88
C CYS A 92 3.34 -7.94 -2.73
N GLU A 93 2.42 -8.91 -2.67
CA GLU A 93 1.00 -8.64 -2.47
C GLU A 93 0.71 -8.05 -1.08
N VAL A 94 1.40 -8.53 -0.04
CA VAL A 94 1.29 -7.97 1.32
C VAL A 94 1.86 -6.56 1.38
N GLY A 95 2.92 -6.25 0.63
CA GLY A 95 3.43 -4.89 0.46
C GLY A 95 2.36 -3.89 0.00
N LYS A 96 1.43 -4.32 -0.87
CA LYS A 96 0.30 -3.48 -1.31
C LYS A 96 -0.72 -3.24 -0.19
N ILE A 97 -0.95 -4.23 0.67
CA ILE A 97 -1.78 -4.09 1.88
C ILE A 97 -1.16 -3.07 2.82
N ILE A 98 0.17 -3.09 2.99
CA ILE A 98 0.90 -2.13 3.81
C ILE A 98 0.79 -0.72 3.23
N SER A 99 0.93 -0.55 1.90
CA SER A 99 0.67 0.74 1.25
C SER A 99 -0.74 1.27 1.53
N GLN A 100 -1.75 0.41 1.46
CA GLN A 100 -3.14 0.79 1.76
C GLN A 100 -3.36 1.16 3.22
N LEU A 101 -2.78 0.40 4.16
CA LEU A 101 -2.77 0.70 5.59
C LEU A 101 -2.16 2.08 5.85
N GLU A 102 -1.04 2.37 5.20
CA GLU A 102 -0.28 3.59 5.39
C GLU A 102 -1.05 4.82 4.86
N ILE A 103 -1.64 4.72 3.67
CA ILE A 103 -2.53 5.76 3.12
C ILE A 103 -3.73 5.98 4.05
N TYR A 104 -4.34 4.89 4.52
CA TYR A 104 -5.47 4.94 5.45
C TYR A 104 -5.08 5.67 6.75
N ASP A 105 -3.91 5.35 7.31
CA ASP A 105 -3.37 5.98 8.51
C ASP A 105 -3.13 7.49 8.32
N GLN A 106 -2.41 7.86 7.25
CA GLN A 106 -2.13 9.27 6.90
C GLN A 106 -3.40 10.11 6.80
N VAL A 107 -4.42 9.60 6.11
CA VAL A 107 -5.70 10.30 5.93
C VAL A 107 -6.41 10.46 7.27
N TRP A 108 -6.36 9.46 8.16
CA TRP A 108 -6.96 9.56 9.48
C TRP A 108 -6.20 10.50 10.42
N VAL A 109 -4.87 10.57 10.33
CA VAL A 109 -4.05 11.57 11.05
C VAL A 109 -4.47 12.97 10.63
N ALA A 110 -4.61 13.24 9.33
CA ALA A 110 -5.01 14.55 8.85
C ALA A 110 -6.43 14.93 9.30
N ARG A 111 -7.36 13.96 9.33
CA ARG A 111 -8.74 14.17 9.79
C ARG A 111 -8.86 14.43 11.28
N ASP A 112 -7.99 13.82 12.09
CA ASP A 112 -8.05 13.90 13.55
C ASP A 112 -6.67 14.04 14.19
N ILE A 113 -5.96 15.11 13.82
CA ILE A 113 -4.59 15.37 14.29
C ILE A 113 -4.48 15.49 15.81
N LYS A 114 -5.57 15.88 16.48
CA LYS A 114 -5.61 16.06 17.95
C LYS A 114 -5.46 14.75 18.70
N ASN A 115 -5.94 13.65 18.11
CA ASN A 115 -5.86 12.31 18.69
C ASN A 115 -4.77 11.45 18.03
N ALA A 116 -3.97 12.01 17.13
CA ALA A 116 -2.83 11.32 16.55
C ALA A 116 -1.76 11.04 17.61
N VAL A 117 -1.19 9.85 17.56
CA VAL A 117 -0.14 9.37 18.46
C VAL A 117 1.20 9.59 17.78
N ARG A 118 2.14 10.22 18.50
CA ARG A 118 3.51 10.37 18.02
C ARG A 118 4.32 9.13 18.36
N ILE A 119 4.91 8.51 17.36
CA ILE A 119 5.79 7.35 17.47
C ILE A 119 7.08 7.75 16.73
N GLU A 120 8.17 7.85 17.49
CA GLU A 120 9.41 8.46 17.04
C GLU A 120 9.20 9.86 16.38
N GLU A 121 9.49 9.97 15.09
CA GLU A 121 9.34 11.19 14.30
C GLU A 121 8.00 11.29 13.57
N ARG A 122 7.13 10.26 13.67
CA ARG A 122 5.91 10.14 12.88
C ARG A 122 4.65 10.24 13.72
N LEU A 123 3.56 10.63 13.08
CA LEU A 123 2.22 10.66 13.66
C LEU A 123 1.40 9.53 13.06
N HIS A 124 0.73 8.78 13.92
CA HIS A 124 -0.15 7.69 13.53
C HIS A 124 -1.53 7.90 14.14
N SER A 125 -2.56 7.52 13.40
CA SER A 125 -3.92 7.51 13.89
C SER A 125 -4.15 6.29 14.79
N THR A 126 -5.02 6.45 15.79
CA THR A 126 -5.44 5.31 16.63
C THR A 126 -6.06 4.19 15.80
N LYS A 127 -6.76 4.55 14.71
CA LYS A 127 -7.34 3.62 13.73
C LYS A 127 -6.30 2.87 12.92
N GLY A 128 -5.24 3.54 12.48
CA GLY A 128 -4.10 2.92 11.80
C GLY A 128 -3.42 1.91 12.70
N ILE A 129 -3.08 2.31 13.93
CA ILE A 129 -2.48 1.43 14.94
C ILE A 129 -3.35 0.18 15.21
N GLU A 130 -4.67 0.36 15.37
CA GLU A 130 -5.59 -0.77 15.58
C GLU A 130 -5.62 -1.72 14.38
N LEU A 131 -5.64 -1.18 13.15
CA LEU A 131 -5.61 -1.98 11.94
C LEU A 131 -4.27 -2.72 11.79
N THR A 132 -3.14 -2.08 12.10
CA THR A 132 -1.82 -2.72 12.10
C THR A 132 -1.78 -3.93 13.02
N LYS A 133 -2.33 -3.82 14.24
CA LYS A 133 -2.44 -4.96 15.17
C LYS A 133 -3.22 -6.13 14.57
N LYS A 134 -4.33 -5.84 13.88
CA LYS A 134 -5.14 -6.87 13.20
C LYS A 134 -4.39 -7.52 12.05
N ILE A 135 -3.67 -6.73 11.25
CA ILE A 135 -2.83 -7.23 10.15
C ILE A 135 -1.73 -8.15 10.69
N ILE A 136 -0.99 -7.71 11.72
CA ILE A 136 0.05 -8.54 12.37
C ILE A 136 -0.54 -9.85 12.86
N ASN A 137 -1.70 -9.82 13.53
CA ASN A 137 -2.35 -11.05 14.00
C ASN A 137 -2.65 -12.02 12.85
N VAL A 138 -3.19 -11.55 11.73
CA VAL A 138 -3.46 -12.41 10.57
C VAL A 138 -2.17 -12.97 9.97
N LEU A 139 -1.12 -12.15 9.86
CA LEU A 139 0.18 -12.60 9.35
C LEU A 139 0.79 -13.70 10.23
N MET A 140 0.65 -13.58 11.55
CA MET A 140 1.20 -14.53 12.53
C MET A 140 0.31 -15.75 12.78
N GLU A 141 -0.97 -15.72 12.39
CA GLU A 141 -1.87 -16.89 12.49
C GLU A 141 -1.48 -18.00 11.50
N ASP A 142 -0.95 -17.61 10.34
CA ASP A 142 -0.53 -18.54 9.28
C ASP A 142 0.85 -18.10 8.73
N GLU A 143 1.87 -18.36 9.53
CA GLU A 143 3.27 -18.04 9.22
C GLU A 143 3.82 -18.88 8.05
N GLY A 144 3.13 -19.95 7.65
CA GLY A 144 3.57 -20.84 6.57
C GLY A 144 4.88 -21.54 6.88
N CYS A 145 5.70 -21.77 5.83
CA CYS A 145 7.02 -22.38 5.92
C CYS A 145 8.07 -21.60 5.12
N ALA A 146 7.85 -20.30 4.91
CA ALA A 146 8.79 -19.41 4.24
C ALA A 146 10.02 -19.12 5.13
N GLU A 147 11.13 -18.69 4.51
CA GLU A 147 12.38 -18.47 5.25
C GLU A 147 12.36 -17.18 6.07
N CYS A 148 11.80 -16.09 5.53
CA CYS A 148 11.83 -14.75 6.14
C CYS A 148 10.43 -14.20 6.43
N PHE A 149 9.46 -14.48 5.57
CA PHE A 149 8.07 -14.07 5.74
C PHE A 149 7.36 -14.92 6.82
N PRO A 150 6.56 -14.34 7.72
CA PRO A 150 6.14 -12.93 7.82
C PRO A 150 7.00 -12.04 8.75
N TYR A 151 8.08 -12.57 9.34
CA TYR A 151 8.72 -11.95 10.50
C TYR A 151 9.31 -10.56 10.23
N ASP A 152 10.04 -10.38 9.12
CA ASP A 152 10.63 -9.09 8.77
C ASP A 152 9.56 -8.00 8.62
N VAL A 153 8.46 -8.33 7.94
CA VAL A 153 7.32 -7.42 7.75
C VAL A 153 6.65 -7.07 9.08
N VAL A 154 6.47 -8.06 9.95
CA VAL A 154 5.86 -7.87 11.26
C VAL A 154 6.73 -6.98 12.14
N ASP A 155 8.05 -7.18 12.14
CA ASP A 155 8.98 -6.39 12.92
C ASP A 155 9.04 -4.94 12.44
N GLU A 156 9.02 -4.72 11.11
CA GLU A 156 8.89 -3.37 10.52
C GLU A 156 7.58 -2.68 10.95
N LEU A 157 6.45 -3.39 10.91
CA LEU A 157 5.16 -2.84 11.32
C LEU A 157 5.11 -2.51 12.82
N LYS A 158 5.72 -3.35 13.67
CA LYS A 158 5.81 -3.10 15.11
C LYS A 158 6.66 -1.87 15.41
N ALA A 159 7.81 -1.74 14.76
CA ALA A 159 8.68 -0.59 14.92
C ALA A 159 7.99 0.71 14.48
N GLU A 160 7.39 0.72 13.28
CA GLU A 160 6.72 1.90 12.73
C GLU A 160 5.52 2.34 13.58
N PHE A 161 4.68 1.40 14.02
CA PHE A 161 3.45 1.70 14.76
C PHE A 161 3.58 1.57 16.28
N GLY A 162 4.80 1.38 16.80
CA GLY A 162 5.11 1.31 18.23
C GLY A 162 4.31 0.24 18.98
N ILE A 163 4.22 -0.96 18.41
CA ILE A 163 3.44 -2.11 18.92
C ILE A 163 4.34 -3.12 19.60
#